data_AF-A0A370I454-F1
#
_entry.id   AF-A0A370I454-F1
#
_cell.length_a   1.000
_cell.length_b   1.000
_cell.length_c   1.000
_cell.angle_alpha   90.00
_cell.angle_beta   90.00
_cell.angle_gamma   90.00
#
_symmetry.space_group_name_H-M   'P 1'
#
loop_
_entity.id
_entity.type
_entity.pdbx_description
1 polymer ?
#
loop_
_entity_poly.entity_id
_entity_poly.type
_entity_poly.pdbx_seq_one_letter_code
_entity_poly.pdbx_strand_id
1 'polypeptide(L)' 'MSARADLEQELRGPLAATDELTEHETNDLLALFHSAREHEAAALGEAVDAMIGALPRPLRGVTKKIMFGDRLGR' A
#
# COMPACT_ATOMS: atom_id res chain seq x y z
N MET A 1 13.22 8.91 15.04
CA MET A 1 12.89 9.12 13.61
C MET A 1 11.88 10.27 13.57
N SER A 2 11.99 11.18 12.60
CA SER A 2 11.05 12.31 12.46
C SER A 2 10.02 11.99 11.40
N ALA A 3 8.81 12.55 11.54
CA ALA A 3 7.71 12.36 10.58
C ALA A 3 8.13 12.66 9.14
N ARG A 4 9.07 13.59 8.96
CA ARG A 4 9.64 13.96 7.67
C ARG A 4 10.48 12.84 7.06
N ALA A 5 11.37 12.22 7.85
CA ALA A 5 12.20 11.12 7.36
C ALA A 5 11.31 9.92 6.94
N ASP A 6 10.25 9.67 7.69
CA ASP A 6 9.29 8.61 7.39
C ASP A 6 8.50 8.92 6.10
N LEU A 7 8.04 10.17 5.91
CA LEU A 7 7.37 10.60 4.69
C LEU A 7 8.30 10.56 3.46
N GLU A 8 9.54 11.01 3.58
CA GLU A 8 10.53 10.94 2.49
C GLU A 8 10.87 9.50 2.09
N GLN A 9 10.91 8.58 3.06
CA GLN A 9 11.08 7.16 2.79
C GLN A 9 9.92 6.60 1.96
N GLU A 10 8.68 6.89 2.36
CA GLU A 10 7.47 6.46 1.63
C GLU A 10 7.40 7.07 0.21
N LEU A 11 7.86 8.31 0.05
CA LEU A 11 7.91 9.01 -1.24
C LEU A 11 9.13 8.67 -2.11
N ARG A 12 9.99 7.73 -1.65
CA ARG A 12 11.21 7.28 -2.34
C ARG A 12 12.27 8.36 -2.54
N GLY A 13 12.36 9.29 -1.61
CA GLY A 13 13.44 10.28 -1.56
C GLY A 13 13.00 11.63 -0.99
N PRO A 14 13.97 12.51 -0.69
CA PRO A 14 13.70 13.88 -0.26
C PRO A 14 13.04 14.67 -1.39
N LEU A 15 12.00 15.42 -1.05
CA LEU A 15 11.26 16.28 -1.96
C LEU A 15 11.33 17.71 -1.43
N ALA A 16 11.61 18.70 -2.28
CA ALA A 16 11.64 20.09 -1.83
C ALA A 16 10.32 20.54 -1.16
N ALA A 17 9.20 19.90 -1.52
CA ALA A 17 7.91 20.14 -0.89
C ALA A 17 7.86 19.73 0.59
N THR A 18 8.66 18.76 1.05
CA THR A 18 8.72 18.35 2.47
C THR A 18 9.56 19.31 3.33
N ASP A 19 10.32 20.23 2.71
CA ASP A 19 11.03 21.31 3.40
C ASP A 19 10.11 22.46 3.83
N GLU A 20 8.98 22.64 3.13
CA GLU A 20 8.00 23.71 3.38
C GLU A 20 6.92 23.31 4.40
N LEU A 21 6.91 22.04 4.83
CA LEU A 21 5.90 21.52 5.75
C LEU A 21 6.35 21.63 7.20
N THR A 22 5.45 22.07 8.06
CA THR A 22 5.63 21.92 9.51
C THR A 22 5.59 20.44 9.90
N GLU A 23 6.10 20.13 11.10
CA GLU A 23 6.08 18.76 11.63
C GLU A 23 4.65 18.22 11.79
N HIS A 24 3.68 19.09 12.12
CA HIS A 24 2.28 18.71 12.21
C HIS A 24 1.70 18.33 10.84
N GLU A 25 1.90 19.18 9.83
CA GLU A 25 1.41 18.92 8.46
C GLU A 25 2.06 17.67 7.86
N THR A 26 3.34 17.44 8.18
CA THR A 26 4.06 16.23 7.77
C THR A 26 3.44 14.98 8.38
N ASN A 27 3.07 15.01 9.66
CA ASN A 27 2.37 13.89 10.31
C ASN A 27 1.00 13.64 9.69
N ASP A 28 0.24 14.69 9.41
CA ASP A 28 -1.08 14.57 8.80
C ASP A 28 -1.00 13.98 7.38
N LEU A 29 -0.02 14.43 6.59
CA LEU A 29 0.25 13.88 5.26
C LEU A 29 0.71 12.43 5.30
N LEU A 30 1.57 12.07 6.26
CA LEU A 30 2.01 10.70 6.47
C LEU A 30 0.82 9.78 6.83
N ALA A 31 -0.05 10.23 7.73
CA ALA A 31 -1.26 9.49 8.10
C ALA A 31 -2.20 9.30 6.89
N LEU A 32 -2.40 10.34 6.09
CA LEU A 32 -3.21 10.28 4.87
C LEU A 32 -2.60 9.32 3.84
N PHE A 33 -1.28 9.35 3.68
CA PHE A 33 -0.56 8.46 2.78
C PHE A 33 -0.71 6.99 3.21
N HIS A 34 -0.53 6.68 4.50
CA HIS A 34 -0.74 5.34 5.03
C HIS A 34 -2.18 4.85 4.82
N SER A 35 -3.17 5.69 5.11
CA SER A 35 -4.58 5.35 4.86
C SER A 35 -4.86 5.07 3.37
N ALA A 36 -4.31 5.87 2.47
CA ALA A 36 -4.42 5.64 1.03
C ALA A 36 -3.75 4.32 0.60
N ARG A 37 -2.57 4.01 1.15
CA ARG A 37 -1.85 2.74 0.92
C ARG A 37 -2.64 1.51 1.36
N GLU A 38 -3.31 1.59 2.51
CA GLU A 38 -4.17 0.53 3.03
C GLU A 38 -5.41 0.34 2.14
N HIS A 39 -6.06 1.44 1.73
CA HIS A 39 -7.20 1.40 0.82
C HIS A 39 -6.82 0.81 -0.54
N GLU A 40 -5.67 1.18 -1.10
CA GLU A 40 -5.17 0.60 -2.35
C GLU A 40 -4.91 -0.90 -2.22
N ALA A 41 -4.29 -1.34 -1.12
CA ALA A 41 -4.04 -2.75 -0.87
C ALA A 41 -5.35 -3.56 -0.76
N ALA A 42 -6.36 -3.02 -0.08
CA ALA A 42 -7.67 -3.63 0.03
C ALA A 42 -8.36 -3.74 -1.35
N ALA A 43 -8.41 -2.64 -2.11
CA ALA A 43 -9.00 -2.62 -3.45
C ALA A 43 -8.30 -3.58 -4.42
N LEU A 44 -6.96 -3.68 -4.33
CA LEU A 44 -6.19 -4.65 -5.11
C LEU A 44 -6.52 -6.09 -4.71
N GLY A 45 -6.67 -6.36 -3.41
CA GLY A 45 -7.10 -7.66 -2.90
C GLY A 45 -8.47 -8.09 -3.44
N GLU A 46 -9.44 -7.17 -3.43
CA GLU A 46 -10.78 -7.42 -3.99
C GLU A 46 -10.74 -7.70 -5.50
N ALA A 47 -9.96 -6.93 -6.25
CA ALA A 47 -9.80 -7.15 -7.69
C ALA A 47 -9.18 -8.53 -8.01
N VAL A 48 -8.19 -8.95 -7.20
CA VAL A 48 -7.56 -10.28 -7.31
C VAL A 48 -8.56 -11.38 -6.97
N ASP A 49 -9.33 -11.23 -5.91
CA ASP A 49 -10.34 -12.21 -5.51
C ASP A 49 -11.46 -12.32 -6.55
N ALA A 50 -11.87 -11.22 -7.17
CA ALA A 50 -12.82 -11.23 -8.28
C ALA A 50 -12.26 -12.00 -9.50
N MET A 51 -11.00 -11.73 -9.87
CA MET A 51 -10.33 -12.42 -10.98
C MET A 51 -10.20 -13.94 -10.71
N ILE A 52 -9.78 -14.32 -9.50
CA ILE A 52 -9.58 -15.71 -9.10
C ILE A 52 -10.91 -16.43 -8.87
N GLY A 53 -11.98 -15.70 -8.51
CA GLY A 53 -13.34 -16.22 -8.39
C GLY A 53 -13.84 -16.93 -9.65
N ALA A 54 -13.34 -16.53 -10.82
CA ALA A 54 -13.65 -17.18 -12.10
C ALA A 54 -13.02 -18.59 -12.26
N LEU A 55 -12.02 -18.94 -11.45
CA LEU A 55 -11.35 -20.25 -11.52
C LEU A 55 -12.13 -21.34 -10.75
N PRO A 56 -12.00 -22.61 -11.16
CA PRO A 56 -12.47 -23.74 -10.37
C PRO A 56 -11.84 -23.74 -8.97
N ARG A 57 -12.66 -24.03 -7.95
CA ARG A 57 -12.28 -24.02 -6.52
C ARG A 57 -10.88 -24.58 -6.19
N PRO A 58 -10.46 -25.77 -6.68
CA PRO A 58 -9.16 -26.33 -6.31
C PRO A 58 -7.96 -25.51 -6.80
N LEU A 59 -8.13 -24.69 -7.85
CA LEU A 59 -7.02 -23.92 -8.44
C LEU A 59 -6.87 -22.53 -7.83
N ARG A 60 -7.91 -21.99 -7.19
CA ARG A 60 -7.95 -20.59 -6.72
C ARG A 60 -6.79 -20.21 -5.82
N GLY A 61 -6.53 -20.99 -4.78
CA GLY A 61 -5.47 -20.72 -3.81
C GLY A 61 -4.06 -20.85 -4.40
N VAL A 62 -3.86 -21.83 -5.28
CA VAL A 62 -2.57 -22.07 -5.96
C VAL A 62 -2.27 -20.92 -6.92
N THR A 63 -3.26 -20.50 -7.73
CA THR A 63 -3.09 -19.38 -8.66
C THR A 63 -2.85 -18.06 -7.91
N LYS A 64 -3.55 -17.80 -6.81
CA LYS A 64 -3.31 -16.61 -5.96
C LYS A 64 -1.85 -16.55 -5.49
N LYS A 65 -1.36 -17.68 -4.98
CA LYS A 65 0.01 -17.79 -4.45
C LYS A 65 1.08 -17.64 -5.54
N ILE A 66 0.89 -18.23 -6.72
CA ILE A 66 1.86 -18.14 -7.83
C ILE A 66 1.92 -16.73 -8.41
N MET A 67 0.76 -16.10 -8.65
CA MET A 67 0.72 -14.80 -9.36
C MET A 67 1.03 -13.61 -8.44
N PHE A 68 0.69 -13.70 -7.15
CA PHE A 68 0.75 -12.55 -6.24
C PHE A 68 1.63 -12.75 -5.00
N GLY A 69 2.13 -13.97 -4.74
CA GLY A 69 3.02 -14.26 -3.61
C GLY A 69 2.46 -13.80 -2.27
N ASP A 70 3.34 -13.30 -1.39
CA ASP A 70 2.97 -12.78 -0.06
C ASP A 70 2.48 -11.32 -0.08
N ARG A 71 2.44 -10.66 -1.26
CA ARG A 71 2.05 -9.25 -1.39
C ARG A 71 0.58 -8.97 -1.07
N LEU A 72 -0.24 -10.03 -1.02
CA LEU A 72 -1.67 -9.97 -0.69
C LEU A 72 -2.00 -10.80 0.55
N GLY A 73 -0.99 -11.21 1.33
CA GLY A 73 -1.15 -12.15 2.43
C GLY A 73 -0.53 -11.67 3.75
N ARG A 74 -1.38 -11.09 4.60
CA ARG A 74 -1.47 -11.47 6.01
C ARG A 74 -2.93 -11.78 6.33
#